data_AF-A0A165EE70-F1
#
_entry.id   AF-A0A165EE70-F1
#
_cell.length_a   1.000
_cell.length_b   1.000
_cell.length_c   1.000
_cell.angle_alpha   90.00
_cell.angle_beta   90.00
_cell.angle_gamma   90.00
#
_symmetry.space_group_name_H-M   'P 1'
#
loop_
_entity.id
_entity.type
_entity.pdbx_description
1 polymer ?
#
loop_
_entity_poly.entity_id
_entity_poly.type
_entity_poly.pdbx_seq_one_letter_code
_entity_poly.pdbx_strand_id
1 'polypeptide(L)'
;MPRYLEVAEHCYVESELAQLFATQMAFSHSETVWNTFYLYALLRDCIRQSVGLVLPHCGSHKDHLNARLLEQNLCVAGTGQEQWAHACRDCAKVIVEHDGSWSRITACVMDGVTVSHPRCNVADCIESLASPRDRFCPIHANLHMRCAIHGCSANTCQGFCTCKNPVHRGIELSIGGLSSPPRLKTSLTRKWTHNEQLMVRCCGIIISRVTFFHAESLVNATNFILATFPARFSCACPSYLFFDNNCCLLRHLIAAGEHRLDTIGFPVDVFHAINKHKDSDAFCQMHCNPAGFPELYDEHNQWMFDSSAAEQANVWFGSFNP
;
A
#
# COMPACT_ATOMS: atom_id res chain seq x y z
N MET A 1 -17.72 -1.16 25.92
CA MET A 1 -17.00 0.13 25.98
C MET A 1 -17.07 0.67 27.39
N PRO A 2 -16.04 1.37 27.91
CA PRO A 2 -16.20 2.22 29.06
C PRO A 2 -17.28 3.25 28.75
N ARG A 3 -18.18 3.53 29.70
CA ARG A 3 -19.30 4.47 29.51
C ARG A 3 -18.82 5.88 29.14
N TYR A 4 -17.61 6.23 29.57
CA TYR A 4 -16.97 7.53 29.39
C TYR A 4 -15.54 7.35 28.86
N LEU A 5 -15.19 8.09 27.81
CA LEU A 5 -13.86 8.13 27.18
C LEU A 5 -13.21 9.46 27.47
N GLU A 6 -12.04 9.48 28.09
CA GLU A 6 -11.27 10.71 28.28
C GLU A 6 -10.60 11.11 26.95
N VAL A 7 -11.02 12.23 26.38
CA VAL A 7 -10.53 12.74 25.07
C VAL A 7 -9.52 13.88 25.22
N ALA A 8 -9.44 14.47 26.41
CA ALA A 8 -8.41 15.38 26.88
C ALA A 8 -8.43 15.37 28.42
N GLU A 9 -7.40 15.94 29.07
CA GLU A 9 -7.32 15.99 30.53
C GLU A 9 -8.63 16.54 31.14
N HIS A 10 -9.30 15.71 31.94
CA HIS A 10 -10.60 16.00 32.57
C HIS A 10 -11.80 16.19 31.63
N CYS A 11 -11.66 15.86 30.34
CA CYS A 11 -12.73 15.93 29.35
C CYS A 11 -13.17 14.52 28.94
N TYR A 12 -14.39 14.15 29.32
CA TYR A 12 -14.96 12.83 29.04
C TYR A 12 -16.10 12.92 28.03
N VAL A 13 -16.13 12.01 27.06
CA VAL A 13 -17.20 11.85 26.07
C VAL A 13 -17.88 10.50 26.27
N GLU A 14 -19.20 10.47 26.25
CA GLU A 14 -19.95 9.22 26.33
C GLU A 14 -19.70 8.34 25.09
N SER A 15 -19.55 7.03 25.30
CA SER A 15 -19.33 6.10 24.19
C SER A 15 -20.49 6.09 23.17
N GLU A 16 -21.71 6.37 23.63
CA GLU A 16 -22.89 6.53 22.77
C GLU A 16 -22.86 7.85 21.99
N LEU A 17 -22.28 8.91 22.57
CA LEU A 17 -21.99 10.15 21.85
C LEU A 17 -21.06 9.84 20.66
N ALA A 18 -19.99 9.06 20.83
CA ALA A 18 -19.10 8.72 19.71
C ALA A 18 -19.83 8.00 18.54
N GLN A 19 -20.88 7.22 18.83
CA GLN A 19 -21.73 6.60 17.81
C GLN A 19 -22.71 7.59 17.17
N LEU A 20 -23.31 8.50 17.96
CA LEU A 20 -24.16 9.59 17.46
C LEU A 20 -23.35 10.64 16.65
N PHE A 21 -22.08 10.84 16.99
CA PHE A 21 -21.16 11.76 16.32
C PHE A 21 -20.87 11.33 14.87
N ALA A 22 -20.93 10.03 14.54
CA ALA A 22 -20.85 9.56 13.16
C ALA A 22 -21.93 10.18 12.26
N THR A 23 -23.12 10.43 12.83
CA THR A 23 -24.24 11.11 12.17
C THR A 23 -24.04 12.63 12.10
N GLN A 24 -23.32 13.21 13.05
CA GLN A 24 -23.04 14.66 13.15
C GLN A 24 -21.87 15.12 12.28
N MET A 25 -21.00 14.20 11.82
CA MET A 25 -19.90 14.50 10.89
C MET A 25 -20.35 15.17 9.58
N ALA A 26 -21.63 15.01 9.20
CA ALA A 26 -22.22 15.67 8.03
C ALA A 26 -22.33 17.21 8.12
N PHE A 27 -22.16 17.80 9.31
CA PHE A 27 -22.45 19.22 9.55
C PHE A 27 -21.29 20.04 10.15
N SER A 28 -20.07 19.49 10.23
CA SER A 28 -18.91 20.14 10.88
C SER A 28 -17.87 20.69 9.89
N HIS A 29 -17.03 21.63 10.33
CA HIS A 29 -15.89 22.16 9.55
C HIS A 29 -14.90 21.05 9.17
N SER A 30 -14.27 21.17 7.99
CA SER A 30 -13.50 20.08 7.37
C SER A 30 -12.38 19.50 8.25
N GLU A 31 -11.62 20.34 8.97
CA GLU A 31 -10.52 19.85 9.81
C GLU A 31 -11.00 19.07 11.05
N THR A 32 -12.05 19.54 11.71
CA THR A 32 -12.66 18.84 12.86
C THR A 32 -13.24 17.48 12.45
N VAL A 33 -13.84 17.40 11.25
CA VAL A 33 -14.37 16.15 10.71
C VAL A 33 -13.26 15.11 10.52
N TRP A 34 -12.14 15.50 9.88
CA TRP A 34 -11.02 14.59 9.67
C TRP A 34 -10.37 14.14 10.98
N ASN A 35 -10.12 15.05 11.92
CA ASN A 35 -9.56 14.69 13.23
C ASN A 35 -10.46 13.72 14.00
N THR A 36 -11.78 13.96 13.98
CA THR A 36 -12.76 13.08 14.63
C THR A 36 -12.82 11.72 13.96
N PHE A 37 -12.79 11.68 12.62
CA PHE A 37 -12.75 10.43 11.85
C PHE A 37 -11.52 9.59 12.19
N TYR A 38 -10.33 10.20 12.21
CA TYR A 38 -9.09 9.51 12.59
C TYR A 38 -9.12 9.04 14.04
N LEU A 39 -9.56 9.88 14.98
CA LEU A 39 -9.66 9.50 16.38
C LEU A 39 -10.61 8.30 16.57
N TYR A 40 -11.78 8.32 15.93
CA TYR A 40 -12.72 7.20 15.96
C TYR A 40 -12.13 5.91 15.37
N ALA A 41 -11.45 6.02 14.22
CA ALA A 41 -10.77 4.88 13.60
C ALA A 41 -9.68 4.29 14.52
N LEU A 42 -8.91 5.14 15.20
CA LEU A 42 -7.88 4.71 16.17
C LEU A 42 -8.49 4.09 17.42
N LEU A 43 -9.58 4.62 17.95
CA LEU A 43 -10.30 4.04 19.09
C LEU A 43 -10.82 2.63 18.76
N ARG A 44 -11.44 2.46 17.58
CA ARG A 44 -11.89 1.14 17.11
C ARG A 44 -10.73 0.16 16.98
N ASP A 45 -9.61 0.62 16.45
CA ASP A 45 -8.40 -0.19 16.32
C ASP A 45 -7.82 -0.61 17.68
N CYS A 46 -7.73 0.32 18.63
CA CYS A 46 -7.24 0.03 19.98
C CYS A 46 -8.13 -0.98 20.71
N ILE A 47 -9.46 -0.84 20.61
CA ILE A 47 -10.43 -1.79 21.17
C ILE A 47 -10.21 -3.19 20.60
N ARG A 48 -10.06 -3.29 19.27
CA ARG A 48 -9.83 -4.57 18.58
C ARG A 48 -8.52 -5.23 18.99
N GLN A 49 -7.47 -4.44 19.20
CA GLN A 49 -6.17 -4.92 19.68
C GLN A 49 -6.13 -5.13 21.20
N SER A 50 -7.21 -4.80 21.93
CA SER A 50 -7.25 -4.80 23.39
C SER A 50 -6.15 -3.96 24.04
N VAL A 51 -5.86 -2.80 23.45
CA VAL A 51 -4.88 -1.82 23.96
C VAL A 51 -5.57 -0.49 24.28
N GLY A 52 -4.95 0.33 25.14
CA GLY A 52 -5.39 1.70 25.37
C GLY A 52 -4.87 2.64 24.28
N LEU A 53 -5.67 3.62 23.89
CA LEU A 53 -5.17 4.73 23.06
C LEU A 53 -4.32 5.65 23.93
N VAL A 54 -3.03 5.75 23.63
CA VAL A 54 -2.09 6.65 24.31
C VAL A 54 -1.65 7.72 23.32
N LEU A 55 -1.89 8.99 23.65
CA LEU A 55 -1.52 10.14 22.84
C LEU A 55 -0.59 11.07 23.63
N PRO A 56 0.32 11.81 22.97
CA PRO A 56 1.11 12.85 23.62
C PRO A 56 0.23 13.93 24.24
N HIS A 57 0.58 14.40 25.44
CA HIS A 57 -0.15 15.48 26.12
C HIS A 57 0.05 16.86 25.45
N CYS A 58 1.19 17.09 24.78
CA CYS A 58 1.55 18.37 24.17
C CYS A 58 1.67 18.26 22.64
N GLY A 59 1.37 19.33 21.90
CA GLY A 59 1.45 19.39 20.43
C GLY A 59 0.16 19.87 19.76
N SER A 60 0.15 19.97 18.43
CA SER A 60 -1.08 20.26 17.69
C SER A 60 -1.95 19.00 17.60
N HIS A 61 -3.28 19.16 17.54
CA HIS A 61 -4.22 18.04 17.44
C HIS A 61 -3.92 17.14 16.21
N LYS A 62 -3.49 17.76 15.11
CA LYS A 62 -3.05 17.06 13.90
C LYS A 62 -1.83 16.18 14.16
N ASP A 63 -0.87 16.66 14.94
CA ASP A 63 0.38 15.95 15.19
C ASP A 63 0.24 14.85 16.24
N HIS A 64 -0.72 14.98 17.16
CA HIS A 64 -0.98 14.01 18.23
C HIS A 64 -1.33 12.62 17.73
N LEU A 65 -2.07 12.54 16.62
CA LEU A 65 -2.53 11.26 16.07
C LEU A 65 -1.47 10.58 15.20
N ASN A 66 -0.45 11.31 14.71
CA ASN A 66 0.49 10.82 13.70
C ASN A 66 1.21 9.53 14.11
N ALA A 67 1.71 9.46 15.35
CA ALA A 67 2.42 8.28 15.83
C ALA A 67 1.51 7.05 15.81
N ARG A 68 0.27 7.19 16.31
CA ARG A 68 -0.67 6.06 16.36
C ARG A 68 -1.23 5.70 14.97
N LEU A 69 -1.43 6.69 14.09
CA LEU A 69 -1.79 6.44 12.69
C LEU A 69 -0.67 5.68 11.95
N LEU A 70 0.60 6.02 12.21
CA LEU A 70 1.75 5.29 11.66
C LEU A 70 1.77 3.84 12.16
N GLU A 71 1.60 3.62 13.47
CA GLU A 71 1.50 2.26 14.03
C GLU A 71 0.35 1.47 13.41
N GLN A 72 -0.83 2.08 13.25
CA GLN A 72 -1.96 1.46 12.58
C GLN A 72 -1.61 1.10 11.13
N ASN A 73 -0.99 2.02 10.38
CA ASN A 73 -0.55 1.77 9.00
C ASN A 73 0.45 0.60 8.91
N LEU A 74 1.40 0.51 9.83
CA LEU A 74 2.34 -0.61 9.91
C LEU A 74 1.63 -1.93 10.24
N CYS A 75 0.63 -1.92 11.11
CA CYS A 75 -0.17 -3.10 11.41
C CYS A 75 -0.98 -3.56 10.19
N VAL A 76 -1.68 -2.66 9.49
CA VAL A 76 -2.51 -3.03 8.32
C VAL A 76 -1.70 -3.46 7.10
N ALA A 77 -0.40 -3.14 7.04
CA ALA A 77 0.54 -3.69 6.06
C ALA A 77 0.87 -5.17 6.30
N GLY A 78 0.51 -5.70 7.46
CA GLY A 78 0.59 -7.12 7.77
C GLY A 78 -0.79 -7.68 8.13
N THR A 79 -0.95 -8.08 9.40
CA THR A 79 -2.14 -8.79 9.89
C THR A 79 -3.19 -7.88 10.53
N GLY A 80 -3.04 -6.57 10.42
CA GLY A 80 -3.81 -5.57 11.15
C GLY A 80 -5.15 -5.20 10.53
N GLN A 81 -5.54 -5.76 9.38
CA GLN A 81 -6.90 -5.56 8.83
C GLN A 81 -7.93 -6.36 9.62
N GLU A 82 -9.15 -5.83 9.79
CA GLU A 82 -10.22 -6.50 10.54
C GLU A 82 -10.57 -7.86 9.94
N GLN A 83 -10.60 -7.91 8.60
CA GLN A 83 -10.89 -9.10 7.84
C GLN A 83 -9.61 -9.82 7.37
N TRP A 84 -8.46 -9.64 8.04
CA TRP A 84 -7.20 -10.27 7.61
C TRP A 84 -7.31 -11.79 7.43
N ALA A 85 -7.99 -12.48 8.36
CA ALA A 85 -8.23 -13.92 8.31
C ALA A 85 -9.51 -14.33 7.56
N HIS A 86 -10.03 -13.48 6.66
CA HIS A 86 -11.29 -13.72 5.97
C HIS A 86 -11.30 -15.03 5.19
N ALA A 87 -12.38 -15.80 5.36
CA ALA A 87 -12.66 -17.02 4.63
C ALA A 87 -14.17 -17.11 4.35
N CYS A 88 -14.53 -17.04 3.06
CA CYS A 88 -15.88 -17.28 2.58
C CYS A 88 -15.86 -18.34 1.47
N ARG A 89 -17.04 -18.73 0.96
CA ARG A 89 -17.18 -19.73 -0.11
C ARG A 89 -16.57 -19.28 -1.45
N ASP A 90 -16.38 -17.98 -1.64
CA ASP A 90 -15.75 -17.44 -2.85
C ASP A 90 -14.23 -17.45 -2.74
N CYS A 91 -13.69 -17.42 -1.52
CA CYS A 91 -12.25 -17.35 -1.26
C CYS A 91 -11.62 -18.69 -0.89
N ALA A 92 -12.43 -19.67 -0.49
CA ALA A 92 -12.00 -21.00 -0.08
C ALA A 92 -12.86 -22.06 -0.77
N LYS A 93 -12.21 -22.96 -1.50
CA LYS A 93 -12.84 -24.09 -2.18
C LYS A 93 -12.37 -25.40 -1.55
N VAL A 94 -13.29 -26.33 -1.37
CA VAL A 94 -12.98 -27.68 -0.89
C VAL A 94 -12.97 -28.59 -2.10
N ILE A 95 -11.84 -29.23 -2.35
CA ILE A 95 -11.69 -30.25 -3.37
C ILE A 95 -11.78 -31.59 -2.66
N VAL A 96 -12.64 -32.48 -3.15
CA VAL A 96 -12.77 -33.85 -2.64
C VAL A 96 -12.20 -34.78 -3.70
N GLU A 97 -11.17 -35.53 -3.32
CA GLU A 97 -10.49 -36.48 -4.17
C GLU A 97 -11.29 -37.79 -4.31
N HIS A 98 -10.94 -38.61 -5.30
CA HIS A 98 -11.62 -39.89 -5.56
C HIS A 98 -11.56 -40.90 -4.41
N ASP A 99 -10.54 -40.82 -3.55
CA ASP A 99 -10.38 -41.66 -2.37
C ASP A 99 -11.19 -41.17 -1.14
N GLY A 100 -11.92 -40.07 -1.31
CA GLY A 100 -12.70 -39.42 -0.25
C GLY A 100 -11.88 -38.51 0.66
N SER A 101 -10.57 -38.35 0.41
CA SER A 101 -9.78 -37.29 1.03
C SER A 101 -10.23 -35.92 0.51
N TRP A 102 -9.97 -34.88 1.30
CA TRP A 102 -10.31 -33.52 0.90
C TRP A 102 -9.17 -32.57 1.17
N SER A 103 -9.06 -31.55 0.31
CA SER A 103 -8.15 -30.44 0.46
C SER A 103 -8.92 -29.12 0.41
N ARG A 104 -8.35 -28.07 0.99
CA ARG A 104 -8.89 -26.72 0.91
C ARG A 104 -7.90 -25.86 0.16
N ILE A 105 -8.34 -25.32 -0.98
CA ILE A 105 -7.59 -24.34 -1.74
C ILE A 105 -8.12 -22.94 -1.49
N THR A 106 -7.22 -21.96 -1.44
CA THR A 106 -7.57 -20.55 -1.28
C THR A 106 -6.73 -19.69 -2.21
N ALA A 107 -7.28 -18.56 -2.63
CA ALA A 107 -6.56 -17.61 -3.47
C ALA A 107 -6.62 -16.19 -2.89
N CYS A 108 -5.60 -15.41 -3.25
CA CYS A 108 -5.53 -13.97 -3.06
C CYS A 108 -4.99 -13.32 -4.34
N VAL A 109 -5.26 -12.03 -4.48
CA VAL A 109 -4.78 -11.20 -5.56
C VAL A 109 -4.01 -10.03 -4.94
N MET A 110 -2.79 -9.80 -5.41
CA MET A 110 -2.00 -8.63 -5.08
C MET A 110 -2.00 -7.70 -6.29
N ASP A 111 -2.44 -6.47 -6.08
CA ASP A 111 -2.49 -5.46 -7.13
C ASP A 111 -2.33 -4.06 -6.55
N GLY A 112 -1.93 -3.11 -7.38
CA GLY A 112 -1.54 -1.77 -7.01
C GLY A 112 -2.48 -0.71 -7.57
N VAL A 113 -2.91 0.22 -6.71
CA VAL A 113 -3.67 1.41 -7.14
C VAL A 113 -2.82 2.66 -6.98
N THR A 114 -2.78 3.51 -8.01
CA THR A 114 -2.09 4.79 -7.92
C THR A 114 -2.84 5.72 -6.98
N VAL A 115 -2.24 6.01 -5.83
CA VAL A 115 -2.73 6.94 -4.82
C VAL A 115 -1.66 8.01 -4.73
N SER A 116 -1.90 9.13 -5.41
CA SER A 116 -0.87 10.14 -5.66
C SER A 116 -0.67 11.04 -4.44
N HIS A 117 0.21 10.63 -3.53
CA HIS A 117 0.64 11.45 -2.40
C HIS A 117 2.09 11.94 -2.58
N PRO A 118 2.40 13.20 -2.26
CA PRO A 118 3.75 13.70 -2.39
C PRO A 118 4.67 13.00 -1.37
N ARG A 119 5.84 12.57 -1.83
CA ARG A 119 6.87 11.92 -1.01
C ARG A 119 8.19 12.68 -1.08
N CYS A 120 9.11 12.33 -0.19
CA CYS A 120 10.48 12.81 -0.27
C CYS A 120 11.14 12.47 -1.62
N ASN A 121 11.89 13.40 -2.19
CA ASN A 121 12.58 13.20 -3.46
C ASN A 121 13.74 12.19 -3.41
N VAL A 122 14.23 11.86 -2.20
CA VAL A 122 15.27 10.83 -1.96
C VAL A 122 14.66 9.45 -2.16
N ALA A 123 15.28 8.63 -3.02
CA ALA A 123 14.84 7.26 -3.30
C ALA A 123 14.67 6.47 -2.00
N ASP A 124 13.61 5.65 -1.93
CA ASP A 124 13.29 4.76 -0.80
C ASP A 124 13.06 5.42 0.57
N CYS A 125 13.12 6.75 0.65
CA CYS A 125 12.73 7.48 1.86
C CYS A 125 11.21 7.37 2.09
N ILE A 126 10.84 6.86 3.26
CA ILE A 126 9.44 6.67 3.71
C ILE A 126 8.98 7.77 4.68
N GLU A 127 9.86 8.72 5.00
CA GLU A 127 9.58 9.80 5.93
C GLU A 127 8.53 10.77 5.39
N SER A 128 7.61 11.16 6.26
CA SER A 128 6.58 12.14 5.96
C SER A 128 7.20 13.52 5.64
N LEU A 129 6.61 14.20 4.67
CA LEU A 129 6.91 15.60 4.41
C LEU A 129 6.29 16.48 5.52
N ALA A 130 6.96 17.57 5.90
CA ALA A 130 6.38 18.55 6.82
C ALA A 130 5.18 19.26 6.18
N SER A 131 5.28 19.55 4.87
CA SER A 131 4.20 20.07 4.04
C SER A 131 4.07 19.26 2.74
N PRO A 132 2.84 19.03 2.22
CA PRO A 132 2.62 18.48 0.88
C PRO A 132 3.26 19.30 -0.26
N ARG A 133 3.74 20.51 0.03
CA ARG A 133 4.46 21.39 -0.91
C ARG A 133 5.97 21.16 -0.91
N ASP A 134 6.51 20.46 0.09
CA ASP A 134 7.93 20.24 0.21
C ASP A 134 8.46 19.21 -0.79
N ARG A 135 9.75 19.31 -1.12
CA ARG A 135 10.46 18.34 -1.97
C ARG A 135 11.20 17.28 -1.15
N PHE A 136 11.55 17.61 0.09
CA PHE A 136 12.29 16.74 0.99
C PHE A 136 11.63 16.73 2.37
N CYS A 137 11.72 15.60 3.06
CA CYS A 137 11.26 15.49 4.45
C CYS A 137 12.20 16.25 5.39
N PRO A 138 11.83 16.45 6.67
CA PRO A 138 12.68 17.12 7.66
C PRO A 138 14.09 16.52 7.78
N ILE A 139 14.23 15.20 7.67
CA ILE A 139 15.53 14.51 7.72
C ILE A 139 16.42 14.88 6.52
N HIS A 140 15.81 15.12 5.37
CA HIS A 140 16.49 15.50 4.13
C HIS A 140 16.39 17.00 3.83
N ALA A 141 16.09 17.82 4.85
CA ALA A 141 15.89 19.27 4.68
C ALA A 141 17.14 19.96 4.10
N ASN A 142 18.33 19.45 4.42
CA ASN A 142 19.61 19.95 3.88
C ASN A 142 19.69 19.89 2.35
N LEU A 143 18.95 18.98 1.70
CA LEU A 143 18.93 18.88 0.24
C LEU A 143 18.18 20.05 -0.42
N HIS A 144 17.34 20.79 0.31
CA HIS A 144 16.79 22.06 -0.19
C HIS A 144 17.87 23.12 -0.44
N MET A 145 19.01 23.02 0.25
CA MET A 145 20.13 23.95 0.09
C MET A 145 21.08 23.55 -1.04
N ARG A 146 20.85 22.40 -1.69
CA ARG A 146 21.65 21.93 -2.84
C ARG A 146 20.93 22.16 -4.16
N CYS A 147 21.70 22.48 -5.20
CA CYS A 147 21.17 22.67 -6.54
C CYS A 147 20.35 21.46 -6.98
N ALA A 148 19.12 21.70 -7.46
CA ALA A 148 18.19 20.67 -7.89
C ALA A 148 18.60 19.92 -9.18
N ILE A 149 19.77 20.19 -9.74
CA ILE A 149 20.29 19.49 -10.93
C ILE A 149 21.10 18.30 -10.44
N HIS A 150 20.74 17.10 -10.90
CA HIS A 150 21.40 15.87 -10.48
C HIS A 150 22.89 15.91 -10.82
N GLY A 151 23.75 15.57 -9.86
CA GLY A 151 25.21 15.64 -9.99
C GLY A 151 25.83 17.01 -9.67
N CYS A 152 25.02 18.06 -9.46
CA CYS A 152 25.53 19.35 -9.01
C CYS A 152 25.61 19.39 -7.47
N SER A 153 26.79 19.76 -6.94
CA SER A 153 27.01 19.89 -5.50
C SER A 153 27.02 21.34 -5.01
N ALA A 154 26.75 22.31 -5.89
CA ALA A 154 26.69 23.73 -5.53
C ALA A 154 25.42 24.04 -4.72
N ASN A 155 25.50 25.08 -3.89
CA ASN A 155 24.36 25.53 -3.10
C ASN A 155 23.32 26.26 -3.96
N THR A 156 22.07 26.25 -3.49
CA THR A 156 20.99 27.06 -4.07
C THR A 156 21.22 28.55 -3.85
N CYS A 157 20.50 29.37 -4.61
CA CYS A 157 20.48 30.82 -4.46
C CYS A 157 19.15 31.26 -3.85
N GLN A 158 19.14 32.41 -3.19
CA GLN A 158 17.93 32.95 -2.57
C GLN A 158 16.79 33.03 -3.59
N GLY A 159 15.63 32.47 -3.23
CA GLY A 159 14.42 32.43 -4.09
C GLY A 159 14.41 31.33 -5.14
N PHE A 160 15.42 30.45 -5.17
CA PHE A 160 15.58 29.47 -6.25
C PHE A 160 16.04 28.09 -5.76
N CYS A 161 15.64 27.04 -6.48
CA CYS A 161 16.03 25.65 -6.26
C CYS A 161 17.35 25.25 -6.95
N THR A 162 17.92 26.11 -7.80
CA THR A 162 19.21 25.89 -8.48
C THR A 162 20.27 26.91 -8.08
N CYS A 163 21.54 26.57 -8.36
CA CYS A 163 22.70 27.45 -8.15
C CYS A 163 22.79 28.61 -9.16
N LYS A 164 23.87 29.40 -9.13
CA LYS A 164 24.09 30.53 -10.06
C LYS A 164 24.46 30.13 -11.49
N ASN A 165 24.69 28.85 -11.76
CA ASN A 165 25.02 28.39 -13.11
C ASN A 165 23.87 28.77 -14.08
N PRO A 166 24.12 29.56 -15.13
CA PRO A 166 23.09 30.03 -16.05
C PRO A 166 22.29 28.89 -16.71
N VAL A 167 22.92 27.74 -16.97
CA VAL A 167 22.24 26.55 -17.53
C VAL A 167 21.25 25.98 -16.51
N HIS A 168 21.66 25.84 -15.24
CA HIS A 168 20.80 25.31 -14.19
C HIS A 168 19.64 26.26 -13.88
N ARG A 169 19.94 27.56 -13.79
CA ARG A 169 18.95 28.64 -13.63
C ARG A 169 17.96 28.66 -14.78
N GLY A 170 18.45 28.51 -16.02
CA GLY A 170 17.63 28.45 -17.22
C GLY A 170 16.60 27.32 -17.13
N ILE A 171 17.02 26.11 -16.71
CA ILE A 171 16.11 24.96 -16.56
C ILE A 171 14.99 25.24 -15.56
N GLU A 172 15.31 25.83 -14.40
CA GLU A 172 14.30 26.18 -13.40
C GLU A 172 13.29 27.21 -13.92
N LEU A 173 13.76 28.23 -14.64
CA LEU A 173 12.90 29.26 -15.23
C LEU A 173 12.08 28.72 -16.42
N SER A 174 12.61 27.76 -17.18
CA SER A 174 11.93 27.12 -18.31
C SER A 174 10.77 26.21 -17.88
N ILE A 175 10.69 25.77 -16.62
CA ILE A 175 9.53 24.99 -16.14
C ILE A 175 8.22 25.81 -16.21
N GLY A 176 8.31 27.14 -16.33
CA GLY A 176 7.16 28.04 -16.57
C GLY A 176 7.00 28.58 -17.99
N GLY A 177 7.81 28.15 -18.98
CA GLY A 177 7.83 28.75 -20.32
C GLY A 177 8.13 27.77 -21.47
N LEU A 178 7.49 28.01 -22.63
CA LEU A 178 7.60 27.25 -23.88
C LEU A 178 9.04 27.21 -24.44
N SER A 179 9.90 26.32 -23.93
CA SER A 179 11.07 25.80 -24.65
C SER A 179 11.61 24.56 -23.94
N SER A 180 11.95 23.52 -24.69
CA SER A 180 12.46 22.25 -24.16
C SER A 180 13.91 22.42 -23.65
N PRO A 181 14.14 22.37 -22.33
CA PRO A 181 15.49 22.48 -21.78
C PRO A 181 16.32 21.22 -22.11
N PRO A 182 17.67 21.31 -22.02
CA PRO A 182 18.53 20.12 -22.13
C PRO A 182 18.08 19.03 -21.14
N ARG A 183 18.18 17.76 -21.55
CA ARG A 183 17.75 16.55 -20.78
C ARG A 183 18.63 16.29 -19.56
N LEU A 184 18.72 17.24 -18.63
CA LEU A 184 19.32 17.03 -17.33
C LEU A 184 18.27 16.48 -16.38
N LYS A 185 18.61 15.43 -15.64
CA LYS A 185 17.77 14.94 -14.55
C LYS A 185 17.73 16.01 -13.45
N THR A 186 16.53 16.37 -13.01
CA THR A 186 16.33 17.37 -11.97
C THR A 186 15.50 16.80 -10.83
N SER A 187 15.58 17.46 -9.67
CA SER A 187 14.70 17.24 -8.52
C SER A 187 13.78 18.45 -8.31
N LEU A 188 13.55 19.27 -9.34
CA LEU A 188 12.80 20.54 -9.25
C LEU A 188 11.33 20.31 -8.92
N THR A 189 10.74 19.21 -9.40
CA THR A 189 9.37 18.82 -9.10
C THR A 189 9.30 17.93 -7.86
N ARG A 190 8.11 17.90 -7.25
CA ARG A 190 7.77 16.89 -6.24
C ARG A 190 7.71 15.52 -6.90
N LYS A 191 8.11 14.49 -6.15
CA LYS A 191 7.84 13.09 -6.48
C LYS A 191 6.61 12.61 -5.73
N TRP A 192 5.95 11.64 -6.32
CA TRP A 192 4.74 11.03 -5.80
C TRP A 192 5.04 9.59 -5.41
N THR A 193 4.29 9.07 -4.43
CA THR A 193 4.23 7.64 -4.13
C THR A 193 3.93 6.85 -5.40
N HIS A 194 4.47 5.64 -5.51
CA HIS A 194 4.26 4.80 -6.67
C HIS A 194 2.82 4.28 -6.69
N ASN A 195 2.41 3.59 -5.62
CA ASN A 195 1.07 3.04 -5.46
C ASN A 195 0.80 2.68 -3.99
N GLU A 196 -0.48 2.50 -3.67
CA GLU A 196 -0.89 1.65 -2.56
C GLU A 196 -1.04 0.23 -3.09
N GLN A 197 -0.22 -0.69 -2.58
CA GLN A 197 -0.33 -2.11 -2.89
C GLN A 197 -1.38 -2.73 -1.98
N LEU A 198 -2.36 -3.41 -2.57
CA LEU A 198 -3.43 -4.09 -1.86
C LEU A 198 -3.24 -5.61 -1.96
N MET A 199 -3.58 -6.32 -0.89
CA MET A 199 -3.81 -7.75 -0.90
C MET A 199 -5.31 -7.99 -0.75
N VAL A 200 -5.92 -8.60 -1.75
CA VAL A 200 -7.38 -8.71 -1.90
C VAL A 200 -7.75 -10.19 -2.01
N ARG A 201 -8.78 -10.59 -1.27
CA ARG A 201 -9.41 -11.90 -1.41
C ARG A 201 -10.33 -11.92 -2.63
N CYS A 202 -10.55 -13.08 -3.24
CA CYS A 202 -11.36 -13.19 -4.47
C CYS A 202 -12.84 -12.80 -4.32
N CYS A 203 -13.31 -12.49 -3.10
CA CYS A 203 -14.62 -11.87 -2.85
C CYS A 203 -14.59 -10.33 -2.78
N GLY A 204 -13.44 -9.69 -3.01
CA GLY A 204 -13.23 -8.24 -2.94
C GLY A 204 -12.80 -7.71 -1.58
N ILE A 205 -12.66 -8.56 -0.55
CA ILE A 205 -12.20 -8.13 0.77
C ILE A 205 -10.70 -7.84 0.77
N ILE A 206 -10.33 -6.60 1.12
CA ILE A 206 -8.94 -6.20 1.33
C ILE A 206 -8.46 -6.73 2.68
N ILE A 207 -7.43 -7.59 2.67
CA ILE A 207 -6.87 -8.23 3.86
C ILE A 207 -5.53 -7.62 4.30
N SER A 208 -4.88 -6.84 3.44
CA SER A 208 -3.68 -6.09 3.78
C SER A 208 -3.46 -4.94 2.79
N ARG A 209 -2.75 -3.88 3.20
CA ARG A 209 -2.36 -2.78 2.30
C ARG A 209 -1.08 -2.08 2.73
N VAL A 210 -0.25 -1.65 1.79
CA VAL A 210 1.00 -0.92 2.07
C VAL A 210 1.29 0.12 1.00
N THR A 211 1.85 1.26 1.41
CA THR A 211 2.36 2.27 0.49
C THR A 211 3.71 1.85 -0.10
N PHE A 212 3.79 1.74 -1.43
CA PHE A 212 5.06 1.66 -2.14
C PHE A 212 5.48 3.06 -2.57
N PHE A 213 6.56 3.55 -1.98
CA PHE A 213 6.97 4.94 -2.14
C PHE A 213 7.68 5.19 -3.47
N HIS A 214 8.74 4.44 -3.77
CA HIS A 214 9.58 4.72 -4.93
C HIS A 214 9.21 3.89 -6.16
N ALA A 215 8.96 2.59 -5.96
CA ALA A 215 8.70 1.63 -7.02
C ALA A 215 7.98 0.41 -6.46
N GLU A 216 7.23 -0.26 -7.33
CA GLU A 216 6.79 -1.64 -7.17
C GLU A 216 7.98 -2.59 -7.43
N SER A 217 8.92 -2.60 -6.48
CA SER A 217 10.09 -3.47 -6.56
C SER A 217 9.77 -4.89 -6.07
N LEU A 218 10.50 -5.88 -6.60
CA LEU A 218 10.35 -7.28 -6.17
C LEU A 218 10.64 -7.47 -4.67
N VAL A 219 11.53 -6.64 -4.11
CA VAL A 219 11.84 -6.63 -2.67
C VAL A 219 10.65 -6.10 -1.86
N ASN A 220 10.02 -5.01 -2.31
CA ASN A 220 8.82 -4.46 -1.65
C ASN A 220 7.66 -5.45 -1.72
N ALA A 221 7.44 -6.07 -2.87
CA ALA A 221 6.43 -7.12 -3.06
C ALA A 221 6.67 -8.31 -2.13
N THR A 222 7.91 -8.83 -2.07
CA THR A 222 8.28 -9.93 -1.17
C THR A 222 8.05 -9.57 0.30
N ASN A 223 8.52 -8.40 0.73
CA ASN A 223 8.32 -7.93 2.10
C ASN A 223 6.82 -7.79 2.45
N PHE A 224 6.02 -7.30 1.50
CA PHE A 224 4.57 -7.16 1.70
C PHE A 224 3.87 -8.52 1.85
N ILE A 225 4.21 -9.50 1.01
CA ILE A 225 3.67 -10.86 1.12
C ILE A 225 4.06 -11.48 2.48
N LEU A 226 5.32 -11.37 2.89
CA LEU A 226 5.81 -11.93 4.15
C LEU A 226 5.23 -11.23 5.39
N ALA A 227 4.91 -9.93 5.29
CA ALA A 227 4.21 -9.19 6.32
C ALA A 227 2.73 -9.61 6.41
N THR A 228 2.09 -9.83 5.26
CA THR A 228 0.69 -10.27 5.17
C THR A 228 0.52 -11.70 5.66
N PHE A 229 1.46 -12.60 5.35
CA PHE A 229 1.43 -14.01 5.74
C PHE A 229 2.66 -14.37 6.61
N PRO A 230 2.67 -13.95 7.89
CA PRO A 230 3.80 -14.20 8.77
C PRO A 230 3.88 -15.68 9.16
N ALA A 231 5.10 -16.18 9.36
CA ALA A 231 5.36 -17.61 9.63
C ALA A 231 4.61 -18.17 10.86
N ARG A 232 4.31 -17.32 11.86
CA ARG A 232 3.50 -17.67 13.05
C ARG A 232 2.07 -18.11 12.71
N PHE A 233 1.59 -17.79 11.52
CA PHE A 233 0.25 -18.14 11.01
C PHE A 233 0.36 -18.88 9.67
N SER A 234 1.09 -19.99 9.64
CA SER A 234 1.32 -20.77 8.41
C SER A 234 0.02 -21.18 7.69
N CYS A 235 -1.06 -21.46 8.42
CA CYS A 235 -2.38 -21.79 7.84
C CYS A 235 -3.10 -20.60 7.17
N ALA A 236 -2.58 -19.38 7.28
CA ALA A 236 -3.14 -18.19 6.65
C ALA A 236 -2.60 -17.94 5.24
N CYS A 237 -1.47 -18.56 4.87
CA CYS A 237 -0.92 -18.50 3.51
C CYS A 237 -1.97 -19.01 2.51
N PRO A 238 -2.18 -18.29 1.39
CA PRO A 238 -3.06 -18.77 0.34
C PRO A 238 -2.40 -19.94 -0.40
N SER A 239 -3.22 -20.78 -1.02
CA SER A 239 -2.71 -21.81 -1.95
C SER A 239 -2.18 -21.15 -3.23
N TYR A 240 -2.81 -20.06 -3.66
CA TYR A 240 -2.45 -19.31 -4.86
C TYR A 240 -2.42 -17.80 -4.62
N LEU A 241 -1.41 -17.12 -5.14
CA LEU A 241 -1.32 -15.66 -5.12
C LEU A 241 -1.22 -15.14 -6.55
N PHE A 242 -2.28 -14.48 -7.03
CA PHE A 242 -2.27 -13.78 -8.31
C PHE A 242 -1.54 -12.45 -8.19
N PHE A 243 -0.62 -12.19 -9.11
CA PHE A 243 0.09 -10.92 -9.25
C PHE A 243 0.64 -10.81 -10.67
N ASP A 244 0.59 -9.62 -11.23
CA ASP A 244 0.87 -9.39 -12.64
C ASP A 244 2.34 -9.67 -13.01
N ASN A 245 3.27 -9.47 -12.08
CA ASN A 245 4.71 -9.67 -12.25
C ASN A 245 5.25 -10.94 -11.55
N ASN A 246 4.39 -11.95 -11.38
CA ASN A 246 4.74 -13.18 -10.66
C ASN A 246 5.91 -13.95 -11.25
N CYS A 247 6.12 -13.90 -12.57
CA CYS A 247 7.26 -14.54 -13.20
C CYS A 247 8.60 -13.95 -12.71
N CYS A 248 8.68 -12.62 -12.55
CA CYS A 248 9.89 -11.98 -12.03
C CYS A 248 9.99 -12.15 -10.51
N LEU A 249 8.87 -12.08 -9.80
CA LEU A 249 8.83 -12.32 -8.36
C LEU A 249 9.34 -13.71 -8.01
N LEU A 250 8.84 -14.76 -8.69
CA LEU A 250 9.26 -16.13 -8.43
C LEU A 250 10.75 -16.34 -8.74
N ARG A 251 11.27 -15.78 -9.85
CA ARG A 251 12.72 -15.79 -10.12
C ARG A 251 13.52 -15.12 -9.00
N HIS A 252 13.02 -14.00 -8.47
CA HIS A 252 13.66 -13.30 -7.36
C HIS A 252 13.65 -14.12 -6.07
N LEU A 253 12.52 -14.76 -5.72
CA LEU A 253 12.41 -15.62 -4.55
C LEU A 253 13.38 -16.81 -4.62
N ILE A 254 13.45 -17.49 -5.78
CA ILE A 254 14.38 -18.60 -6.01
C ILE A 254 15.83 -18.12 -5.88
N ALA A 255 16.18 -16.99 -6.51
CA ALA A 255 17.53 -16.45 -6.45
C ALA A 255 17.92 -15.97 -5.04
N ALA A 256 16.96 -15.51 -4.25
CA ALA A 256 17.15 -15.08 -2.86
C ALA A 256 17.18 -16.25 -1.86
N GLY A 257 16.75 -17.46 -2.24
CA GLY A 257 16.61 -18.59 -1.33
C GLY A 257 15.49 -18.41 -0.30
N GLU A 258 14.41 -17.71 -0.66
CA GLU A 258 13.27 -17.47 0.22
C GLU A 258 12.27 -18.63 0.17
N HIS A 259 12.38 -19.53 1.16
CA HIS A 259 11.61 -20.78 1.22
C HIS A 259 10.27 -20.67 1.96
N ARG A 260 9.97 -19.52 2.61
CA ARG A 260 8.73 -19.38 3.39
C ARG A 260 7.46 -19.39 2.54
N LEU A 261 7.60 -19.22 1.22
CA LEU A 261 6.49 -19.12 0.27
C LEU A 261 6.43 -20.32 -0.69
N ASP A 262 7.24 -21.37 -0.48
CA ASP A 262 7.33 -22.54 -1.37
C ASP A 262 6.01 -23.32 -1.50
N THR A 263 5.07 -23.12 -0.57
CA THR A 263 3.75 -23.75 -0.59
C THR A 263 2.70 -22.99 -1.41
N ILE A 264 3.08 -21.85 -2.02
CA ILE A 264 2.17 -20.97 -2.75
C ILE A 264 2.41 -21.12 -4.26
N GLY A 265 1.34 -21.33 -5.02
CA GLY A 265 1.35 -21.19 -6.47
C GLY A 265 1.31 -19.71 -6.87
N PHE A 266 2.14 -19.32 -7.84
CA PHE A 266 2.27 -17.93 -8.31
C PHE A 266 1.77 -17.75 -9.75
N PRO A 267 0.46 -17.93 -10.03
CA PRO A 267 -0.10 -17.64 -11.34
C PRO A 267 -0.01 -16.14 -11.64
N VAL A 268 0.45 -15.76 -12.83
CA VAL A 268 0.32 -14.38 -13.30
C VAL A 268 -1.16 -14.04 -13.41
N ASP A 269 -1.55 -12.80 -13.13
CA ASP A 269 -2.94 -12.38 -13.33
C ASP A 269 -3.43 -12.72 -14.76
N VAL A 270 -4.67 -13.24 -14.87
CA VAL A 270 -5.21 -13.80 -16.12
C VAL A 270 -5.24 -12.75 -17.24
N PHE A 271 -5.61 -11.51 -16.93
CA PHE A 271 -5.63 -10.45 -17.91
C PHE A 271 -4.20 -10.11 -18.37
N HIS A 272 -3.24 -10.06 -17.46
CA HIS A 272 -1.83 -9.82 -17.80
C HIS A 272 -1.22 -10.98 -18.60
N ALA A 273 -1.55 -12.22 -18.25
CA ALA A 273 -1.11 -13.41 -18.97
C ALA A 273 -1.57 -13.40 -20.43
N ILE A 274 -2.83 -13.05 -20.69
CA ILE A 274 -3.40 -13.02 -22.05
C ILE A 274 -2.85 -11.85 -22.88
N ASN A 275 -2.71 -10.66 -22.27
CA ASN A 275 -2.48 -9.43 -23.04
C ASN A 275 -1.02 -8.96 -23.08
N LYS A 276 -0.17 -9.39 -22.15
CA LYS A 276 1.16 -8.79 -21.93
C LYS A 276 2.30 -9.80 -21.91
N HIS A 277 2.06 -11.08 -21.66
CA HIS A 277 3.11 -12.09 -21.78
C HIS A 277 3.26 -12.60 -23.21
N LYS A 278 4.51 -12.82 -23.61
CA LYS A 278 4.83 -13.52 -24.85
C LYS A 278 4.88 -15.02 -24.55
N ASP A 279 4.36 -15.83 -25.46
CA ASP A 279 4.46 -17.30 -25.39
C ASP A 279 5.91 -17.80 -25.33
N SER A 280 6.88 -16.97 -25.72
CA SER A 280 8.31 -17.28 -25.67
C SER A 280 8.94 -17.18 -24.28
N ASP A 281 8.26 -16.64 -23.26
CA ASP A 281 8.78 -16.68 -21.89
C ASP A 281 8.57 -18.07 -21.26
N ALA A 282 9.50 -18.98 -21.55
CA ALA A 282 9.44 -20.37 -21.10
C ALA A 282 9.30 -20.52 -19.57
N PHE A 283 9.86 -19.59 -18.80
CA PHE A 283 9.75 -19.65 -17.33
C PHE A 283 8.35 -19.28 -16.87
N CYS A 284 7.78 -18.21 -17.42
CA CYS A 284 6.39 -17.85 -17.13
C CYS A 284 5.46 -18.99 -17.54
N GLN A 285 5.64 -19.56 -18.74
CA GLN A 285 4.84 -20.69 -19.23
C GLN A 285 4.92 -21.92 -18.32
N MET A 286 6.09 -22.22 -17.75
CA MET A 286 6.30 -23.39 -16.91
C MET A 286 5.82 -23.21 -15.46
N HIS A 287 5.96 -22.00 -14.91
CA HIS A 287 5.79 -21.79 -13.46
C HIS A 287 4.67 -20.85 -13.06
N CYS A 288 4.23 -19.98 -13.97
CA CYS A 288 3.31 -18.90 -13.64
C CYS A 288 2.13 -18.78 -14.61
N ASN A 289 2.05 -19.59 -15.67
CA ASN A 289 0.90 -19.59 -16.57
C ASN A 289 -0.33 -20.11 -15.80
N PRO A 290 -1.41 -19.32 -15.69
CA PRO A 290 -2.63 -19.74 -15.01
C PRO A 290 -3.21 -21.05 -15.54
N ALA A 291 -3.08 -21.34 -16.83
CA ALA A 291 -3.52 -22.60 -17.43
C ALA A 291 -2.73 -23.83 -16.96
N GLY A 292 -1.56 -23.62 -16.34
CA GLY A 292 -0.75 -24.68 -15.71
C GLY A 292 -1.24 -25.10 -14.33
N PHE A 293 -2.29 -24.46 -13.79
CA PHE A 293 -2.85 -24.74 -12.47
C PHE A 293 -4.29 -25.28 -12.61
N PRO A 294 -4.46 -26.59 -12.86
CA PRO A 294 -5.78 -27.18 -13.11
C PRO A 294 -6.75 -27.00 -11.94
N GLU A 295 -6.26 -26.86 -10.71
CA GLU A 295 -7.08 -26.68 -9.51
C GLU A 295 -7.77 -25.30 -9.45
N LEU A 296 -7.39 -24.36 -10.33
CA LEU A 296 -8.06 -23.08 -10.49
C LEU A 296 -9.34 -23.17 -11.33
N TYR A 297 -9.64 -24.33 -11.91
CA TYR A 297 -10.79 -24.56 -12.77
C TYR A 297 -11.75 -25.59 -12.17
N ASP A 298 -13.05 -25.39 -12.39
CA ASP A 298 -14.07 -26.37 -12.04
C ASP A 298 -14.22 -27.48 -13.10
N GLU A 299 -15.14 -28.42 -12.85
CA GLU A 299 -15.48 -29.51 -13.77
C GLU A 299 -16.05 -29.05 -15.13
N HIS A 300 -16.46 -27.79 -15.25
CA HIS A 300 -16.95 -27.14 -16.46
C HIS A 300 -15.90 -26.23 -17.11
N ASN A 301 -14.64 -26.31 -16.67
CA ASN A 301 -13.53 -25.49 -17.14
C ASN A 301 -13.76 -23.98 -16.93
N GLN A 302 -14.50 -23.61 -15.88
CA GLN A 302 -14.71 -22.23 -15.44
C GLN A 302 -13.79 -21.90 -14.27
N TRP A 303 -13.44 -20.62 -14.14
CA TRP A 303 -12.59 -20.14 -13.04
C TRP A 303 -13.26 -20.30 -11.68
N MET A 304 -12.56 -20.96 -10.76
CA MET A 304 -12.99 -21.14 -9.37
C MET A 304 -12.87 -19.86 -8.54
N PHE A 305 -11.96 -18.96 -8.94
CA PHE A 305 -11.65 -17.73 -8.22
C PHE A 305 -11.75 -16.53 -9.17
N ASP A 306 -12.38 -15.47 -8.69
CA ASP A 306 -12.40 -14.18 -9.40
C ASP A 306 -11.13 -13.38 -9.07
N SER A 307 -10.15 -13.37 -9.98
CA SER A 307 -8.96 -12.52 -9.82
C SER A 307 -9.24 -11.03 -10.10
N SER A 308 -10.34 -10.70 -10.80
CA SER A 308 -10.73 -9.31 -11.10
C SER A 308 -11.25 -8.55 -9.89
N ALA A 309 -11.52 -9.25 -8.78
CA ALA A 309 -11.92 -8.64 -7.51
C ALA A 309 -10.95 -7.55 -7.03
N ALA A 310 -9.65 -7.67 -7.34
CA ALA A 310 -8.68 -6.63 -7.04
C ALA A 310 -8.87 -5.36 -7.87
N GLU A 311 -9.22 -5.48 -9.15
CA GLU A 311 -9.50 -4.32 -10.02
C GLU A 311 -10.69 -3.52 -9.48
N GLN A 312 -11.77 -4.22 -9.10
CA GLN A 312 -12.95 -3.57 -8.50
C GLN A 312 -12.61 -2.90 -7.16
N ALA A 313 -11.83 -3.58 -6.31
CA ALA A 313 -11.35 -3.01 -5.06
C ALA A 313 -10.47 -1.77 -5.30
N ASN A 314 -9.62 -1.79 -6.33
CA ASN A 314 -8.76 -0.68 -6.72
C ASN A 314 -9.57 0.51 -7.23
N VAL A 315 -10.60 0.30 -8.05
CA VAL A 315 -11.51 1.37 -8.51
C VAL A 315 -12.21 2.02 -7.32
N TRP A 316 -12.73 1.21 -6.39
CA TRP A 316 -13.36 1.71 -5.19
C TRP A 316 -12.36 2.48 -4.31
N PHE A 317 -11.18 1.92 -4.06
CA PHE A 317 -10.15 2.53 -3.23
C PHE A 317 -9.63 3.84 -3.84
N GLY A 318 -9.41 3.87 -5.15
CA GLY A 318 -8.98 5.05 -5.88
C GLY A 318 -9.99 6.19 -5.89
N SER A 319 -11.29 5.90 -5.66
CA SER A 319 -12.33 6.93 -5.53
C SER A 319 -12.21 7.77 -4.25
N PHE A 320 -11.39 7.33 -3.27
CA PHE A 320 -11.08 8.08 -2.06
C PHE A 320 -9.80 8.94 -2.19
N ASN A 321 -9.18 8.98 -3.38
CA ASN A 321 -8.09 9.90 -3.64
C ASN A 321 -8.63 11.35 -3.68
N PRO A 322 -8.01 12.29 -2.93
CA PRO A 322 -8.46 13.69 -2.87
C PRO A 322 -8.21 14.50 -4.13
#